data_AF-A0A661BTD6-F1
#
_entry.id   AF-A0A661BTD6-F1
#
_cell.length_a   1.000
_cell.length_b   1.000
_cell.length_c   1.000
_cell.angle_alpha   90.00
_cell.angle_beta   90.00
_cell.angle_gamma   90.00
#
_symmetry.space_group_name_H-M   'P 1'
#
loop_
_entity.id
_entity.type
_entity.pdbx_description
1 polymer ?
#
loop_
_entity_poly.entity_id
_entity_poly.type
_entity_poly.pdbx_seq_one_letter_code
_entity_poly.pdbx_strand_id
1 'polypeptide(L)'
;MMSRCKTTLKLIFITSICLFMAGCGEGLYPIDVSEGFWRGVKNKDIRAIEKYSTEDSLTGDELSENILPIDEIILGKTVIDGDAAWVDTTVTISGDKPYTLPIKTVLIRENKQWKVDYQATMKWVSRGSSVYSVINGIKSMTRDLAEEFDQSMEDIQKAIPEIKQEVEEIEESLMKHVPELKKQVEDFVEDLEEAIKDLGKESEEATVTET
;
A
#
# COMPACT_ATOMS: atom_id res chain seq x y z
N MET A 1 79.70 8.48 -11.65
CA MET A 1 78.50 7.82 -12.25
C MET A 1 77.29 7.86 -11.29
N MET A 2 76.98 9.01 -10.66
CA MET A 2 75.90 9.13 -9.67
C MET A 2 74.94 10.31 -9.88
N SER A 3 75.21 11.21 -10.85
CA SER A 3 74.36 12.41 -11.05
C SER A 3 73.20 12.21 -12.04
N ARG A 4 73.14 11.10 -12.77
CA ARG A 4 72.06 10.85 -13.76
C ARG A 4 70.80 10.18 -13.17
N CYS A 5 70.89 9.62 -11.96
CA CYS A 5 69.77 8.91 -11.32
C CYS A 5 68.78 9.84 -10.58
N LYS A 6 69.23 11.03 -10.16
CA LYS A 6 68.38 11.98 -9.41
C LYS A 6 67.46 12.83 -10.31
N THR A 7 67.88 13.09 -11.55
CA THR A 7 67.14 13.99 -12.46
C THR A 7 66.00 13.28 -13.20
N THR A 8 66.15 11.99 -13.51
CA THR A 8 65.10 11.17 -14.14
C THR A 8 63.98 10.81 -13.17
N LEU A 9 64.30 10.61 -11.89
CA LEU A 9 63.30 10.32 -10.85
C LEU A 9 62.40 11.52 -10.53
N LYS A 10 62.94 12.76 -10.62
CA LYS A 10 62.13 13.99 -10.47
C LYS A 10 61.23 14.27 -11.67
N LEU A 11 61.62 13.85 -12.88
CA LEU A 11 60.82 14.10 -14.07
C LEU A 11 59.60 13.17 -14.17
N ILE A 12 59.71 11.93 -13.68
CA ILE A 12 58.61 10.96 -13.66
C ILE A 12 57.55 11.33 -12.61
N PHE A 13 57.95 11.99 -11.51
CA PHE A 13 57.04 12.37 -10.44
C PHE A 13 56.13 13.56 -10.80
N ILE A 14 56.52 14.40 -11.77
CA ILE A 14 55.74 15.59 -12.20
C ILE A 14 54.69 15.24 -13.25
N THR A 15 54.91 14.21 -14.07
CA THR A 15 53.92 13.73 -15.07
C THR A 15 52.74 12.96 -14.48
N SER A 16 52.81 12.49 -13.23
CA SER A 16 51.74 11.68 -12.63
C SER A 16 50.59 12.49 -12.00
N ILE A 17 50.70 13.83 -11.93
CA ILE A 17 49.77 14.69 -11.18
C ILE A 17 48.66 15.32 -12.03
N CYS A 18 48.71 15.20 -13.36
CA CYS A 18 47.70 15.80 -14.25
C CYS A 18 46.54 14.86 -14.66
N LEU A 19 46.49 13.61 -14.20
CA LEU A 19 45.48 12.65 -14.67
C LEU A 19 44.30 12.39 -13.71
N PHE A 20 44.10 13.23 -12.68
CA PHE A 20 43.01 13.05 -11.70
C PHE A 20 41.90 14.11 -11.78
N MET A 21 41.92 15.03 -12.75
CA MET A 21 40.85 16.02 -12.94
C MET A 21 39.90 15.71 -14.10
N ALA A 22 39.73 14.44 -14.46
CA ALA A 22 38.51 14.01 -15.13
C ALA A 22 37.47 13.67 -14.06
N GLY A 23 37.02 14.68 -13.32
CA GLY A 23 35.74 14.57 -12.63
C GLY A 23 34.67 14.44 -13.71
N CYS A 24 34.28 13.20 -14.02
CA CYS A 24 33.08 12.92 -14.83
C CYS A 24 31.86 13.43 -14.06
N GLY A 25 31.64 14.73 -14.11
CA GLY A 25 30.35 15.36 -13.82
C GLY A 25 29.46 15.27 -15.04
N GLU A 26 29.33 14.08 -15.63
CA GLU A 26 28.31 13.86 -16.65
C GLU A 26 27.01 13.61 -15.89
N GLY A 27 26.18 14.66 -15.78
CA GLY A 27 24.87 14.55 -15.16
C GLY A 27 24.04 13.48 -15.86
N LEU A 28 23.16 12.83 -15.10
CA LEU A 28 22.26 11.79 -15.63
C LEU A 28 21.49 12.29 -16.86
N TYR A 29 21.28 11.44 -17.86
CA TYR A 29 20.49 11.81 -19.03
C TYR A 29 18.99 11.89 -18.67
N PRO A 30 18.16 12.62 -19.44
CA PRO A 30 16.74 12.78 -19.13
C PRO A 30 15.98 11.46 -18.95
N ILE A 31 16.36 10.42 -19.70
CA ILE A 31 15.75 9.09 -19.58
C ILE A 31 16.09 8.42 -18.23
N ASP A 32 17.35 8.54 -17.77
CA ASP A 32 17.79 7.97 -16.49
C ASP A 32 17.12 8.69 -15.31
N VAL A 33 16.98 10.01 -15.41
CA VAL A 33 16.27 10.82 -14.41
C VAL A 33 14.79 10.44 -14.37
N SER A 34 14.17 10.26 -15.54
CA SER A 34 12.77 9.81 -15.63
C SER A 34 12.58 8.42 -15.03
N GLU A 35 13.48 7.47 -15.31
CA GLU A 35 13.44 6.13 -14.70
C GLU A 35 13.56 6.21 -13.18
N GLY A 36 14.52 6.99 -12.68
CA GLY A 36 14.72 7.24 -11.27
C GLY A 36 13.48 7.77 -10.58
N PHE A 37 12.86 8.79 -11.18
CA PHE A 37 11.62 9.39 -10.70
C PHE A 37 10.47 8.37 -10.64
N TRP A 38 10.15 7.71 -11.76
CA TRP A 38 9.01 6.80 -11.84
C TRP A 38 9.18 5.55 -10.98
N ARG A 39 10.41 5.04 -10.84
CA ARG A 39 10.71 3.98 -9.88
C ARG A 39 10.51 4.44 -8.44
N GLY A 40 10.84 5.70 -8.14
CA GLY A 40 10.52 6.34 -6.87
C GLY A 40 9.00 6.35 -6.60
N VAL A 41 8.21 6.77 -7.59
CA VAL A 41 6.74 6.76 -7.52
C VAL A 41 6.21 5.34 -7.28
N LYS A 42 6.62 4.36 -8.10
CA LYS A 42 6.21 2.95 -7.97
C LYS A 42 6.54 2.37 -6.60
N ASN A 43 7.71 2.66 -6.07
CA ASN A 43 8.16 2.12 -4.78
C ASN A 43 7.76 2.98 -3.57
N LYS A 44 7.00 4.07 -3.80
CA LYS A 44 6.67 5.07 -2.76
C LYS A 44 7.90 5.65 -2.05
N ASP A 45 9.03 5.76 -2.75
CA ASP A 45 10.27 6.33 -2.23
C ASP A 45 10.29 7.84 -2.42
N ILE A 46 9.76 8.57 -1.44
CA ILE A 46 9.66 10.03 -1.44
C ILE A 46 11.03 10.69 -1.68
N ARG A 47 12.10 10.16 -1.09
CA ARG A 47 13.45 10.71 -1.26
C ARG A 47 13.95 10.59 -2.70
N ALA A 48 13.61 9.49 -3.37
CA ALA A 48 13.91 9.34 -4.78
C ALA A 48 13.09 10.33 -5.63
N ILE A 49 11.80 10.50 -5.33
CA ILE A 49 10.92 11.45 -6.02
C ILE A 49 11.48 12.88 -5.88
N GLU A 50 11.78 13.33 -4.66
CA GLU A 50 12.38 14.64 -4.39
C GLU A 50 13.74 14.80 -5.08
N LYS A 51 14.60 13.77 -5.03
CA LYS A 51 15.91 13.79 -5.67
C LYS A 51 15.81 14.03 -7.18
N TYR A 52 14.83 13.44 -7.86
CA TYR A 52 14.70 13.55 -9.32
C TYR A 52 13.75 14.67 -9.77
N SER A 53 13.08 15.36 -8.85
CA SER A 53 12.16 16.47 -9.16
C SER A 53 12.85 17.83 -8.99
N THR A 54 12.24 18.87 -9.58
CA THR A 54 12.64 20.27 -9.36
C THR A 54 12.31 20.70 -7.93
N GLU A 55 12.99 21.72 -7.41
CA GLU A 55 12.73 22.21 -6.03
C GLU A 55 11.32 22.78 -5.86
N ASP A 56 10.75 23.33 -6.94
CA ASP A 56 9.36 23.83 -6.99
C ASP A 56 8.31 22.71 -7.16
N SER A 57 8.74 21.44 -7.19
CA SER A 57 7.84 20.28 -7.22
C SER A 57 7.27 19.97 -5.83
N LEU A 58 6.11 19.31 -5.80
CA LEU A 58 5.31 19.01 -4.60
C LEU A 58 6.13 18.66 -3.35
N THR A 59 5.65 19.13 -2.19
CA THR A 59 6.22 18.80 -0.88
C THR A 59 5.99 17.33 -0.51
N GLY A 60 6.81 16.77 0.38
CA GLY A 60 6.73 15.36 0.79
C GLY A 60 5.34 14.93 1.29
N ASP A 61 4.63 15.82 1.98
CA ASP A 61 3.26 15.57 2.47
C ASP A 61 2.27 15.44 1.30
N GLU A 62 2.32 16.34 0.32
CA GLU A 62 1.47 16.31 -0.89
C GLU A 62 1.76 15.07 -1.76
N LEU A 63 3.00 14.61 -1.82
CA LEU A 63 3.37 13.39 -2.55
C LEU A 63 2.82 12.14 -1.86
N SER A 64 2.92 12.05 -0.52
CA SER A 64 2.51 10.86 0.23
C SER A 64 1.02 10.51 0.06
N GLU A 65 0.16 11.51 -0.04
CA GLU A 65 -1.29 11.34 -0.21
C GLU A 65 -1.72 11.13 -1.67
N ASN A 66 -0.86 11.42 -2.65
CA ASN A 66 -1.23 11.49 -4.07
C ASN A 66 -0.36 10.60 -5.00
N ILE A 67 0.43 9.67 -4.45
CA ILE A 67 1.19 8.72 -5.26
C ILE A 67 0.24 7.74 -5.97
N LEU A 68 0.34 7.74 -7.30
CA LEU A 68 -0.40 6.80 -8.15
C LEU A 68 0.07 5.36 -7.89
N PRO A 69 -0.85 4.38 -7.78
CA PRO A 69 -0.49 2.97 -7.67
C PRO A 69 -0.04 2.45 -9.03
N ILE A 70 1.28 2.48 -9.29
CA ILE A 70 1.86 2.10 -10.58
C ILE A 70 2.39 0.67 -10.54
N ASP A 71 1.91 -0.19 -11.44
CA ASP A 71 2.42 -1.56 -11.63
C ASP A 71 3.61 -1.61 -12.60
N GLU A 72 3.48 -0.95 -13.75
CA GLU A 72 4.45 -1.03 -14.84
C GLU A 72 4.77 0.37 -15.37
N ILE A 73 6.03 0.55 -15.79
CA ILE A 73 6.56 1.78 -16.35
C ILE A 73 7.31 1.43 -17.63
N ILE A 74 6.95 2.06 -18.74
CA ILE A 74 7.61 1.92 -20.03
C ILE A 74 8.09 3.30 -20.46
N LEU A 75 9.40 3.46 -20.62
CA LEU A 75 10.01 4.67 -21.14
C LEU A 75 10.22 4.55 -22.65
N GLY A 76 9.93 5.62 -23.36
CA GLY A 76 9.96 5.68 -24.81
C GLY A 76 10.94 6.74 -25.32
N LYS A 77 10.53 7.43 -26.39
CA LYS A 77 11.37 8.41 -27.07
C LYS A 77 11.74 9.55 -26.13
N THR A 78 13.02 9.88 -26.12
CA THR A 78 13.54 11.08 -25.46
C THR A 78 13.83 12.15 -26.49
N VAL A 79 13.40 13.38 -26.24
CA VAL A 79 13.74 14.54 -27.05
C VAL A 79 14.29 15.63 -26.13
N ILE A 80 15.42 16.20 -26.50
CA ILE A 80 16.12 17.26 -25.76
C ILE A 80 16.09 18.53 -26.62
N ASP A 81 15.64 19.63 -26.04
CA ASP A 81 15.58 20.95 -26.66
C ASP A 81 16.16 21.99 -25.69
N GLY A 82 17.46 22.26 -25.84
CA GLY A 82 18.22 23.14 -24.96
C GLY A 82 18.23 22.66 -23.50
N ASP A 83 17.58 23.44 -22.64
CA ASP A 83 17.45 23.18 -21.20
C ASP A 83 16.11 22.53 -20.81
N ALA A 84 15.30 22.15 -21.81
CA ALA A 84 14.11 21.33 -21.62
C ALA A 84 14.29 19.96 -22.29
N ALA A 85 13.65 18.94 -21.74
CA ALA A 85 13.56 17.63 -22.36
C ALA A 85 12.20 17.00 -22.07
N TRP A 86 11.81 16.05 -22.91
CA TRP A 86 10.61 15.26 -22.67
C TRP A 86 10.89 13.78 -22.97
N VAL A 87 10.34 12.92 -22.12
CA VAL A 87 10.41 11.47 -22.27
C VAL A 87 8.98 10.96 -22.37
N ASP A 88 8.66 10.34 -23.51
CA ASP A 88 7.40 9.60 -23.64
C ASP A 88 7.41 8.48 -22.60
N THR A 89 6.40 8.44 -21.75
CA THR A 89 6.29 7.49 -20.65
C THR A 89 4.93 6.86 -20.68
N THR A 90 4.84 5.56 -20.48
CA THR A 90 3.57 4.85 -20.34
C THR A 90 3.57 4.18 -18.98
N VAL A 91 2.55 4.47 -18.16
CA VAL A 91 2.40 3.86 -16.84
C VAL A 91 1.14 3.01 -16.80
N THR A 92 1.21 1.84 -16.17
CA THR A 92 0.05 1.02 -15.89
C THR A 92 -0.35 1.23 -14.44
N ILE A 93 -1.57 1.72 -14.23
CA ILE A 93 -2.14 1.96 -12.91
C ILE A 93 -2.84 0.67 -12.45
N SER A 94 -2.48 0.20 -11.25
CA SER A 94 -3.04 -0.99 -10.62
C SER A 94 -4.50 -0.79 -10.22
N GLY A 95 -5.30 -1.85 -10.27
CA GLY A 95 -6.70 -1.88 -9.83
C GLY A 95 -7.45 -3.10 -10.38
N ASP A 96 -8.75 -3.21 -10.10
CA ASP A 96 -9.59 -4.31 -10.61
C ASP A 96 -9.57 -4.43 -12.14
N LYS A 97 -9.37 -3.31 -12.81
CA LYS A 97 -9.11 -3.22 -14.25
C LYS A 97 -7.90 -2.33 -14.46
N PRO A 98 -6.71 -2.92 -14.69
CA PRO A 98 -5.50 -2.15 -14.97
C PRO A 98 -5.71 -1.20 -16.15
N TYR A 99 -5.27 0.04 -16.00
CA TYR A 99 -5.39 1.06 -17.03
C TYR A 99 -4.02 1.63 -17.41
N THR A 100 -3.76 1.73 -18.70
CA THR A 100 -2.50 2.24 -19.24
C THR A 100 -2.63 3.71 -19.62
N LEU A 101 -1.79 4.55 -19.02
CA LEU A 101 -1.79 5.99 -19.19
C LEU A 101 -0.52 6.44 -19.94
N PRO A 102 -0.64 6.97 -21.17
CA PRO A 102 0.46 7.66 -21.82
C PRO A 102 0.66 9.06 -21.19
N ILE A 103 1.91 9.35 -20.81
CA ILE A 103 2.35 10.56 -20.14
C ILE A 103 3.55 11.12 -20.90
N LYS A 104 3.62 12.45 -20.99
CA LYS A 104 4.85 13.13 -21.37
C LYS A 104 5.56 13.60 -20.11
N THR A 105 6.62 12.91 -19.72
CA THR A 105 7.46 13.32 -18.58
C THR A 105 8.28 14.53 -19.03
N VAL A 106 8.05 15.67 -18.37
CA VAL A 106 8.73 16.94 -18.69
C VAL A 106 9.91 17.11 -17.76
N LEU A 107 11.08 17.44 -18.31
CA LEU A 107 12.29 17.69 -17.56
C LEU A 107 12.86 19.05 -17.91
N ILE A 108 13.43 19.71 -16.92
CA ILE A 108 14.20 20.95 -17.08
C ILE A 108 15.60 20.77 -16.47
N ARG A 109 16.56 21.53 -16.99
CA ARG A 109 17.93 21.51 -16.49
C ARG A 109 18.11 22.56 -15.39
N GLU A 110 18.21 22.12 -14.14
CA GLU A 110 18.50 22.96 -12.97
C GLU A 110 19.88 22.63 -12.42
N ASN A 111 20.69 23.65 -12.11
CA ASN A 111 22.05 23.44 -11.55
C ASN A 111 22.91 22.46 -12.38
N LYS A 112 22.76 22.50 -13.71
CA LYS A 112 23.40 21.60 -14.69
C LYS A 112 22.96 20.13 -14.61
N GLN A 113 21.90 19.82 -13.87
CA GLN A 113 21.31 18.49 -13.73
C GLN A 113 19.89 18.48 -14.28
N TRP A 114 19.50 17.39 -14.92
CA TRP A 114 18.12 17.21 -15.33
C TRP A 114 17.25 16.88 -14.12
N LYS A 115 16.09 17.52 -14.03
CA LYS A 115 15.06 17.32 -13.02
C LYS A 115 13.69 17.25 -13.67
N VAL A 116 12.81 16.41 -13.14
CA VAL A 116 11.42 16.31 -13.57
C VAL A 116 10.65 17.54 -13.07
N ASP A 117 10.05 18.26 -14.00
CA ASP A 117 9.04 19.27 -13.68
C ASP A 117 7.70 18.54 -13.46
N TYR A 118 7.40 18.28 -12.20
CA TYR A 118 6.21 17.53 -11.81
C TYR A 118 4.92 18.24 -12.26
N GLN A 119 4.87 19.56 -12.08
CA GLN A 119 3.70 20.37 -12.41
C GLN A 119 3.44 20.37 -13.92
N ALA A 120 4.48 20.51 -14.74
CA ALA A 120 4.34 20.41 -16.19
C ALA A 120 3.98 19.00 -16.65
N THR A 121 4.54 17.96 -16.01
CA THR A 121 4.21 16.55 -16.28
C THR A 121 2.73 16.27 -15.99
N MET A 122 2.20 16.76 -14.86
CA MET A 122 0.80 16.55 -14.49
C MET A 122 -0.20 17.37 -15.32
N LYS A 123 0.23 18.54 -15.83
CA LYS A 123 -0.55 19.30 -16.84
C LYS A 123 -0.74 18.51 -18.13
N TRP A 124 0.23 17.69 -18.53
CA TRP A 124 0.09 16.81 -19.71
C TRP A 124 -0.90 15.67 -19.46
N VAL A 125 -0.88 15.07 -18.28
CA VAL A 125 -1.88 14.07 -17.85
C VAL A 125 -3.29 14.66 -17.97
N SER A 126 -3.47 15.90 -17.53
CA SER A 126 -4.76 16.60 -17.53
C SER A 126 -5.26 17.00 -18.92
N ARG A 127 -4.36 17.20 -19.90
CA ARG A 127 -4.71 17.63 -21.27
C ARG A 127 -4.83 16.47 -22.26
N GLY A 128 -4.11 15.38 -22.02
CA GLY A 128 -4.02 14.25 -22.96
C GLY A 128 -5.16 13.23 -22.85
N SER A 129 -5.98 13.25 -21.80
CA SER A 129 -6.97 12.20 -21.59
C SER A 129 -8.09 12.61 -20.61
N SER A 130 -9.31 12.09 -20.83
CA SER A 130 -10.51 12.28 -19.99
C SER A 130 -10.43 11.63 -18.59
N VAL A 131 -9.21 11.42 -18.07
CA VAL A 131 -8.88 10.69 -16.84
C VAL A 131 -8.74 11.59 -15.62
N TYR A 132 -8.58 12.90 -15.78
CA TYR A 132 -8.60 13.83 -14.64
C TYR A 132 -9.89 13.69 -13.82
N SER A 133 -11.04 13.49 -14.49
CA SER A 133 -12.33 13.23 -13.84
C SER A 133 -12.43 11.85 -13.17
N VAL A 134 -11.73 10.84 -13.68
CA VAL A 134 -11.75 9.48 -13.11
C VAL A 134 -10.84 9.39 -11.89
N ILE A 135 -9.65 9.99 -11.94
CA ILE A 135 -8.72 10.05 -10.81
C ILE A 135 -9.30 10.92 -9.67
N ASN A 136 -9.88 12.08 -9.99
CA ASN A 136 -10.60 12.87 -8.99
C ASN A 136 -11.84 12.12 -8.46
N GLY A 137 -12.55 11.37 -9.31
CA GLY A 137 -13.69 10.56 -8.89
C GLY A 137 -13.31 9.43 -7.92
N ILE A 138 -12.20 8.74 -8.15
CA ILE A 138 -11.66 7.75 -7.21
C ILE A 138 -11.21 8.42 -5.91
N LYS A 139 -10.54 9.58 -6.00
CA LYS A 139 -10.10 10.33 -4.82
C LYS A 139 -11.26 10.81 -3.96
N SER A 140 -12.34 11.30 -4.57
CA SER A 140 -13.56 11.67 -3.84
C SER A 140 -14.22 10.45 -3.22
N MET A 141 -14.35 9.34 -3.97
CA MET A 141 -14.93 8.10 -3.44
C MET A 141 -14.16 7.53 -2.25
N THR A 142 -12.82 7.56 -2.27
CA THR A 142 -12.00 7.09 -1.13
C THR A 142 -12.10 8.01 0.08
N ARG A 143 -12.18 9.33 -0.12
CA ARG A 143 -12.35 10.31 0.96
C ARG A 143 -13.74 10.19 1.60
N ASP A 144 -14.76 10.04 0.77
CA ASP A 144 -16.15 9.91 1.23
C ASP A 144 -16.34 8.55 1.94
N LEU A 145 -15.69 7.47 1.48
CA LEU A 145 -15.67 6.18 2.17
C LEU A 145 -14.91 6.25 3.51
N ALA A 146 -13.82 7.02 3.59
CA ALA A 146 -13.09 7.23 4.85
C ALA A 146 -13.91 8.06 5.85
N GLU A 147 -14.59 9.12 5.40
CA GLU A 147 -15.50 9.91 6.24
C GLU A 147 -16.71 9.07 6.72
N GLU A 148 -17.32 8.26 5.84
CA GLU A 148 -18.39 7.33 6.22
C GLU A 148 -17.91 6.24 7.18
N PHE A 149 -16.67 5.74 7.01
CA PHE A 149 -16.09 4.74 7.91
C PHE A 149 -15.76 5.33 9.29
N ASP A 150 -15.25 6.56 9.37
CA ASP A 150 -15.02 7.27 10.63
C ASP A 150 -16.33 7.58 11.37
N GLN A 151 -17.38 8.00 10.64
CA GLN A 151 -18.73 8.16 11.19
C GLN A 151 -19.32 6.83 11.68
N SER A 152 -19.13 5.75 10.91
CA SER A 152 -19.56 4.40 11.30
C SER A 152 -18.80 3.90 12.53
N MET A 153 -17.52 4.27 12.70
CA MET A 153 -16.74 3.99 13.91
C MET A 153 -17.19 4.78 15.14
N GLU A 154 -17.65 6.03 14.98
CA GLU A 154 -18.28 6.77 16.09
C GLU A 154 -19.60 6.10 16.52
N ASP A 155 -20.41 5.63 15.58
CA ASP A 155 -21.68 4.99 15.89
C ASP A 155 -21.51 3.57 16.44
N ILE A 156 -20.50 2.82 15.98
CA ILE A 156 -20.10 1.53 16.57
C ILE A 156 -19.57 1.72 18.00
N GLN A 157 -18.79 2.78 18.27
CA GLN A 157 -18.35 3.09 19.64
C GLN A 157 -19.52 3.44 20.58
N LYS A 158 -20.59 4.04 20.07
CA LYS A 158 -21.82 4.31 20.83
C LYS A 158 -22.69 3.08 21.04
N ALA A 159 -22.65 2.11 20.12
CA ALA A 159 -23.43 0.87 20.21
C ALA A 159 -22.78 -0.21 21.10
N ILE A 160 -21.45 -0.19 21.29
CA ILE A 160 -20.73 -1.15 22.16
C ILE A 160 -21.27 -1.18 23.62
N PRO A 161 -21.54 -0.03 24.28
CA PRO A 161 -22.15 -0.01 25.61
C PRO A 161 -23.54 -0.66 25.65
N GLU A 162 -24.39 -0.41 24.64
CA GLU A 162 -25.76 -0.94 24.57
C GLU A 162 -25.75 -2.46 24.35
N ILE A 163 -24.90 -2.95 23.44
CA ILE A 163 -24.69 -4.39 23.22
C ILE A 163 -24.18 -5.07 24.50
N LYS A 164 -23.26 -4.42 25.23
CA LYS A 164 -22.75 -4.97 26.48
C LYS A 164 -23.86 -5.10 27.53
N GLN A 165 -24.74 -4.11 27.62
CA GLN A 165 -25.87 -4.13 28.54
C GLN A 165 -26.90 -5.21 28.18
N GLU A 166 -27.25 -5.35 26.89
CA GLU A 166 -28.15 -6.42 26.44
C GLU A 166 -27.58 -7.82 26.69
N VAL A 167 -26.27 -8.00 26.51
CA VAL A 167 -25.59 -9.27 26.80
C VAL A 167 -25.62 -9.59 28.30
N GLU A 168 -25.39 -8.61 29.17
CA GLU A 168 -25.48 -8.76 30.63
C GLU A 168 -26.93 -9.11 31.06
N GLU A 169 -27.95 -8.49 30.45
CA GLU A 169 -29.37 -8.80 30.72
C GLU A 169 -29.76 -10.22 30.26
N ILE A 170 -29.25 -10.66 29.10
CA ILE A 170 -29.45 -12.03 28.61
C ILE A 170 -28.75 -13.03 29.53
N GLU A 171 -27.52 -12.76 29.97
CA GLU A 171 -26.78 -13.61 30.91
C GLU A 171 -27.52 -13.75 32.24
N GLU A 172 -28.01 -12.65 32.82
CA GLU A 172 -28.81 -12.69 34.05
C GLU A 172 -30.11 -13.48 33.87
N SER A 173 -30.81 -13.29 32.75
CA SER A 173 -32.04 -14.02 32.44
C SER A 173 -31.76 -15.52 32.31
N LEU A 174 -30.72 -15.91 31.58
CA LEU A 174 -30.32 -17.31 31.43
C LEU A 174 -29.96 -17.93 32.79
N MET A 175 -29.16 -17.24 33.60
CA MET A 175 -28.74 -17.72 34.92
C MET A 175 -29.92 -17.91 35.89
N LYS A 176 -31.01 -17.13 35.75
CA LYS A 176 -32.25 -17.33 36.51
C LYS A 176 -33.03 -18.58 36.10
N HIS A 177 -32.93 -19.00 34.84
CA HIS A 177 -33.67 -20.16 34.30
C HIS A 177 -32.87 -21.48 34.34
N VAL A 178 -31.54 -21.42 34.50
CA VAL A 178 -30.66 -22.59 34.64
C VAL A 178 -31.10 -23.55 35.77
N PRO A 179 -31.49 -23.09 36.98
CA PRO A 179 -31.97 -23.99 38.03
C PRO A 179 -33.23 -24.76 37.65
N GLU A 180 -34.16 -24.11 36.94
CA GLU A 180 -35.43 -24.72 36.49
C GLU A 180 -35.18 -25.75 35.38
N LEU A 181 -34.26 -25.45 34.46
CA LEU A 181 -33.80 -26.38 33.42
C LEU A 181 -33.12 -27.61 34.03
N LYS A 182 -32.25 -27.40 35.02
CA LYS A 182 -31.57 -28.50 35.72
C LYS A 182 -32.60 -29.43 36.38
N LYS A 183 -33.60 -28.85 37.04
CA LYS A 183 -34.67 -29.62 37.70
C LYS A 183 -35.50 -30.42 36.70
N GLN A 184 -35.90 -29.83 35.58
CA GLN A 184 -36.64 -30.55 34.53
C GLN A 184 -35.84 -31.71 33.92
N VAL A 185 -34.52 -31.57 33.81
CA VAL A 185 -33.64 -32.64 33.35
C VAL A 185 -33.52 -33.74 34.39
N GLU A 186 -33.40 -33.39 35.68
CA GLU A 186 -33.39 -34.37 36.78
C GLU A 186 -34.71 -35.16 36.85
N ASP A 187 -35.86 -34.48 36.78
CA ASP A 187 -37.18 -35.10 36.77
C ASP A 187 -37.35 -36.05 35.57
N PHE A 188 -36.89 -35.64 34.38
CA PHE A 188 -36.95 -36.48 33.17
C PHE A 188 -36.06 -37.74 33.26
N VAL A 189 -34.90 -37.64 33.92
CA VAL A 189 -34.02 -38.79 34.15
C VAL A 189 -34.67 -39.77 35.14
N GLU A 190 -35.32 -39.27 36.18
CA GLU A 190 -36.05 -40.11 37.15
C GLU A 190 -37.21 -40.87 36.48
N ASP A 191 -38.01 -40.18 35.66
CA ASP A 191 -39.09 -40.81 34.87
C ASP A 191 -38.57 -41.89 33.91
N LEU A 192 -37.42 -41.66 33.27
CA LEU A 192 -36.78 -42.63 32.38
C LEU A 192 -36.27 -43.87 33.14
N GLU A 193 -35.67 -43.68 34.32
CA GLU A 193 -35.21 -44.79 35.16
C GLU A 193 -36.38 -45.66 35.64
N GLU A 194 -37.51 -45.04 36.00
CA GLU A 194 -38.73 -45.75 36.40
C GLU A 194 -39.31 -46.56 35.24
N ALA A 195 -39.43 -45.96 34.05
CA ALA A 195 -39.92 -46.63 32.85
C ALA A 195 -39.05 -47.84 32.44
N ILE A 196 -37.72 -47.70 32.52
CA ILE A 196 -36.78 -48.80 32.23
C ILE A 196 -36.92 -49.93 33.26
N LYS A 197 -37.11 -49.59 34.54
CA LYS A 197 -37.27 -50.58 35.61
C LYS A 197 -38.57 -51.35 35.50
N ASP A 198 -39.65 -50.71 35.09
CA ASP A 198 -40.95 -51.39 34.90
C ASP A 198 -40.96 -52.26 33.64
N LEU A 199 -40.33 -51.83 32.54
CA LEU A 199 -40.09 -52.69 31.37
C LEU A 199 -39.24 -53.93 31.72
N GLY A 200 -38.29 -53.79 32.64
CA GLY A 200 -37.47 -54.89 33.14
C GLY A 200 -38.28 -55.93 33.95
N LYS A 201 -39.23 -55.50 34.77
CA LYS A 201 -40.12 -56.40 35.54
C LYS A 201 -41.11 -57.14 34.64
N GLU A 202 -41.66 -56.46 33.62
CA GLU A 202 -42.60 -57.06 32.67
C GLU A 202 -41.91 -58.14 31.79
N SER A 203 -40.62 -57.95 31.49
CA SER A 203 -39.79 -58.95 30.79
C SER A 203 -39.43 -60.18 31.64
N GLU A 204 -39.38 -60.05 32.97
CA GLU A 204 -39.05 -61.16 33.88
C GLU A 204 -40.29 -62.00 34.22
N GLU A 205 -41.48 -61.40 34.21
CA GLU A 205 -42.77 -62.12 34.41
C GLU A 205 -43.24 -62.87 33.14
N ALA A 206 -42.86 -62.41 31.94
CA ALA A 206 -43.17 -63.08 30.67
C ALA A 206 -42.31 -64.33 30.38
N THR A 207 -41.20 -64.56 31.09
CA THR A 207 -40.30 -65.72 30.88
C THR A 207 -40.56 -66.89 31.83
N VAL A 208 -41.50 -66.77 32.78
CA VAL A 208 -41.87 -67.84 33.73
C VAL A 208 -43.08 -68.67 33.25
N THR A 209 -43.72 -68.33 32.12
CA THR A 209 -44.94 -69.01 31.61
C THR A 209 -44.78 -69.78 30.30
N GLU A 210 -43.57 -70.14 29.89
CA GLU A 210 -43.33 -71.20 28.90
C GLU A 210 -42.51 -72.33 29.54
N THR A 211 -43.20 -73.34 30.09
CA THR A 211 -42.68 -74.68 30.40
C THR A 211 -43.41 -75.70 29.53
#